data_AF-A0A974WNY2-F1
#
_entry.id   AF-A0A974WNY2-F1
#
_cell.length_a   1.000
_cell.length_b   1.000
_cell.length_c   1.000
_cell.angle_alpha   90.00
_cell.angle_beta   90.00
_cell.angle_gamma   90.00
#
_symmetry.space_group_name_H-M   'P 1'
#
loop_
_entity.id
_entity.type
_entity.pdbx_description
1 polymer ?
#
loop_
_entity_poly.entity_id
_entity_poly.type
_entity_poly.pdbx_seq_one_letter_code
_entity_poly.pdbx_strand_id
1 'polypeptide(L)'
;MVLRRYRRGSRSPGRLARGTPRRRRGACTGRLGAMSGPETQAEPVREAVRAYAARQPQLAAATAGWVTLIRTLLDDAGIDYLSVTGRTKSVASFAAKANRALDGRLVYPDPLEQVTDQIGVRVITYVHSDVAAVAELLDDELTILDDRDLGEETARAGRFGYASRHLLVRTDAAEEHPELVGERASVQVRTVLQHAWAEFEHDIRYKGNVPEDAAADLDRRFTLAAGLIELADREFATIRERIQAAAPGSTAEADADHIVGQELATFLAGHYSDAGWSHTDHYDWIAGLLAELGIDSVDDLDDLLTSVDADAVIRRMGYRYPAGAVRRLDDALLAIFGEQYVTLEGNSHRVPLLRARLEKLTTPEG
;
A
#
# COMPACT_ATOMS: atom_id res chain seq x y z
N MET A 1 44.70 37.55 25.39
CA MET A 1 44.57 39.02 25.23
C MET A 1 43.10 39.39 25.26
N VAL A 2 42.70 40.09 26.33
CA VAL A 2 41.49 40.91 26.55
C VAL A 2 40.10 40.24 26.62
N LEU A 3 39.71 40.01 27.89
CA LEU A 3 38.34 40.06 28.43
C LEU A 3 37.62 41.40 28.11
N ARG A 4 36.28 41.38 28.03
CA ARG A 4 35.46 42.40 28.72
C ARG A 4 34.03 41.94 29.07
N ARG A 5 33.79 41.89 30.39
CA ARG A 5 32.50 41.90 31.08
C ARG A 5 31.87 43.31 31.02
N TYR A 6 30.54 43.40 31.07
CA TYR A 6 29.80 44.50 31.72
C TYR A 6 28.44 43.94 32.21
N ARG A 7 28.33 43.52 33.48
CA ARG A 7 27.85 44.24 34.69
C ARG A 7 26.35 44.57 34.71
N ARG A 8 25.66 43.88 35.63
CA ARG A 8 24.35 44.19 36.24
C ARG A 8 24.34 45.56 36.92
N GLY A 9 23.17 46.21 36.90
CA GLY A 9 22.74 47.22 37.88
C GLY A 9 21.31 46.89 38.34
N SER A 10 21.09 46.92 39.65
CA SER A 10 19.87 46.52 40.34
C SER A 10 19.37 47.64 41.26
N ARG A 11 18.09 47.51 41.68
CA ARG A 11 17.34 48.22 42.76
C ARG A 11 16.67 49.53 42.33
N SER A 12 15.42 49.86 42.70
CA SER A 12 14.54 49.40 43.80
C SER A 12 13.07 49.95 43.62
N PRO A 13 12.11 49.68 44.53
CA PRO A 13 10.70 49.37 44.22
C PRO A 13 9.66 50.47 44.55
N GLY A 14 8.42 50.31 44.07
CA GLY A 14 7.30 51.20 44.38
C GLY A 14 5.91 50.54 44.40
N ARG A 15 5.44 50.24 45.61
CA ARG A 15 4.05 50.28 46.15
C ARG A 15 2.88 49.53 45.48
N LEU A 16 2.44 48.54 46.27
CA LEU A 16 1.06 48.10 46.58
C LEU A 16 -0.08 49.12 46.34
N ALA A 17 -1.15 48.64 45.70
CA ALA A 17 -2.52 49.08 45.99
C ALA A 17 -3.46 47.85 46.00
N ARG A 18 -4.15 47.68 47.13
CA ARG A 18 -5.15 46.64 47.42
C ARG A 18 -6.49 47.01 46.78
N GLY A 19 -7.16 46.05 46.15
CA GLY A 19 -8.56 46.14 45.74
C GLY A 19 -9.27 44.81 45.99
N THR A 20 -10.19 44.81 46.94
CA THR A 20 -10.97 43.68 47.48
C THR A 20 -12.00 43.11 46.49
N PRO A 21 -12.46 41.85 46.68
CA PRO A 21 -13.28 41.13 45.72
C PRO A 21 -14.77 41.45 45.88
N ARG A 22 -15.46 41.79 44.78
CA ARG A 22 -16.94 41.86 44.78
C ARG A 22 -17.53 40.55 44.27
N ARG A 23 -17.96 39.72 45.21
CA ARG A 23 -19.03 38.73 45.00
C ARG A 23 -20.34 39.49 44.74
N ARG A 24 -21.02 39.20 43.64
CA ARG A 24 -22.48 39.30 43.55
C ARG A 24 -23.03 37.96 43.08
N ARG A 25 -23.75 37.31 43.99
CA ARG A 25 -24.73 36.27 43.68
C ARG A 25 -25.91 36.96 43.00
N GLY A 26 -26.33 36.41 41.87
CA GLY A 26 -27.60 36.68 41.22
C GLY A 26 -28.03 35.38 40.57
N ALA A 27 -28.74 34.54 41.32
CA ALA A 27 -29.46 33.40 40.77
C ALA A 27 -30.78 33.94 40.22
N CYS A 28 -31.01 33.80 38.92
CA CYS A 28 -32.33 33.76 38.31
C CYS A 28 -32.28 32.73 37.18
N THR A 29 -32.91 31.60 37.48
CA THR A 29 -33.47 30.58 36.61
C THR A 29 -33.88 31.06 35.22
N GLY A 30 -33.48 30.33 34.17
CA GLY A 30 -34.06 30.49 32.83
C GLY A 30 -33.31 29.73 31.75
N ARG A 31 -33.83 28.54 31.41
CA ARG A 31 -33.45 27.66 30.28
C ARG A 31 -32.04 27.06 30.32
N LEU A 32 -31.96 25.91 30.99
CA LEU A 32 -31.25 24.77 30.44
C LEU A 32 -31.63 24.64 28.96
N GLY A 33 -30.67 24.89 28.06
CA GLY A 33 -30.76 24.43 26.69
C GLY A 33 -30.94 22.92 26.76
N ALA A 34 -32.15 22.46 26.46
CA ALA A 34 -32.46 21.05 26.39
C ALA A 34 -31.44 20.41 25.46
N MET A 35 -30.77 19.37 25.97
CA MET A 35 -29.97 18.48 25.16
C MET A 35 -30.79 18.05 23.96
N SER A 36 -30.33 18.44 22.77
CA SER A 36 -30.84 17.93 21.51
C SER A 36 -30.76 16.40 21.58
N GLY A 37 -31.93 15.74 21.53
CA GLY A 37 -32.02 14.30 21.33
C GLY A 37 -31.39 13.89 19.98
N PRO A 38 -31.42 12.59 19.62
CA PRO A 38 -30.77 12.11 18.40
C PRO A 38 -31.37 12.86 17.21
N GLU A 39 -30.53 13.65 16.53
CA GLU A 39 -30.90 14.33 15.30
C GLU A 39 -31.49 13.29 14.35
N THR A 40 -32.67 13.59 13.81
CA THR A 40 -33.44 12.68 12.97
C THR A 40 -32.68 12.43 11.68
N GLN A 41 -31.83 11.40 11.67
CA GLN A 41 -31.18 10.91 10.46
C GLN A 41 -32.27 10.64 9.41
N ALA A 42 -32.05 11.06 8.16
CA ALA A 42 -32.99 10.77 7.08
C ALA A 42 -33.25 9.25 7.03
N GLU A 43 -34.51 8.82 6.88
CA GLU A 43 -34.86 7.39 6.89
C GLU A 43 -34.00 6.53 5.95
N PRO A 44 -33.64 7.00 4.73
CA PRO A 44 -32.74 6.25 3.84
C PRO A 44 -31.36 5.99 4.44
N VAL A 45 -30.80 6.94 5.19
CA VAL A 45 -29.48 6.77 5.84
C VAL A 45 -29.57 5.76 6.99
N ARG A 46 -30.66 5.79 7.78
CA ARG A 46 -30.88 4.80 8.85
C ARG A 46 -31.05 3.39 8.30
N GLU A 47 -31.76 3.25 7.18
CA GLU A 47 -31.89 1.97 6.49
C GLU A 47 -30.54 1.46 5.96
N ALA A 48 -29.76 2.31 5.29
CA ALA A 48 -28.42 1.97 4.82
C ALA A 48 -27.50 1.54 5.97
N VAL A 49 -27.53 2.22 7.12
CA VAL A 49 -26.73 1.85 8.30
C VAL A 49 -27.16 0.50 8.88
N ARG A 50 -28.46 0.21 8.94
CA ARG A 50 -28.97 -1.11 9.38
C ARG A 50 -28.54 -2.23 8.43
N ALA A 51 -28.68 -2.01 7.12
CA ALA A 51 -28.24 -2.96 6.10
C ALA A 51 -26.73 -3.21 6.17
N TYR A 52 -25.93 -2.15 6.31
CA TYR A 52 -24.49 -2.27 6.50
C TYR A 52 -24.13 -3.06 7.76
N ALA A 53 -24.77 -2.76 8.89
CA ALA A 53 -24.55 -3.49 10.15
C ALA A 53 -24.84 -4.99 10.02
N ALA A 54 -25.86 -5.37 9.25
CA ALA A 54 -26.19 -6.77 8.99
C ALA A 54 -25.16 -7.48 8.08
N ARG A 55 -24.54 -6.75 7.13
CA ARG A 55 -23.50 -7.25 6.21
C ARG A 55 -22.07 -7.20 6.77
N GLN A 56 -21.83 -6.43 7.83
CA GLN A 56 -20.48 -6.17 8.32
C GLN A 56 -19.68 -7.43 8.68
N PRO A 57 -20.27 -8.49 9.29
CA PRO A 57 -19.55 -9.74 9.52
C PRO A 57 -19.08 -10.43 8.24
N GLN A 58 -19.89 -10.43 7.19
CA GLN A 58 -19.54 -10.98 5.87
C GLN A 58 -18.44 -10.13 5.21
N LEU A 59 -18.53 -8.80 5.31
CA LEU A 59 -17.48 -7.90 4.83
C LEU A 59 -16.15 -8.10 5.59
N ALA A 60 -16.20 -8.53 6.86
CA ALA A 60 -14.99 -8.87 7.61
C ALA A 60 -14.31 -10.14 7.08
N ALA A 61 -15.09 -11.16 6.73
CA ALA A 61 -14.57 -12.34 6.04
C ALA A 61 -13.98 -11.97 4.67
N ALA A 62 -14.72 -11.18 3.87
CA ALA A 62 -14.24 -10.67 2.58
C ALA A 62 -12.96 -9.83 2.72
N THR A 63 -12.83 -9.04 3.79
CA THR A 63 -11.61 -8.28 4.06
C THR A 63 -10.41 -9.20 4.27
N ALA A 64 -10.58 -10.30 4.99
CA ALA A 64 -9.52 -11.29 5.17
C ALA A 64 -9.15 -11.98 3.85
N GLY A 65 -10.16 -12.35 3.04
CA GLY A 65 -9.95 -12.91 1.70
C GLY A 65 -9.16 -11.97 0.78
N TRP A 66 -9.50 -10.68 0.78
CA TRP A 66 -8.77 -9.66 0.00
C TRP A 66 -7.32 -9.51 0.44
N VAL A 67 -7.04 -9.58 1.74
CA VAL A 67 -5.66 -9.56 2.25
C VAL A 67 -4.88 -10.77 1.78
N THR A 68 -5.49 -11.97 1.85
CA THR A 68 -4.86 -13.19 1.36
C THR A 68 -4.57 -13.11 -0.13
N LEU A 69 -5.57 -12.76 -0.95
CA LEU A 69 -5.42 -12.63 -2.40
C LEU A 69 -4.31 -11.65 -2.76
N ILE A 70 -4.31 -10.44 -2.20
CA ILE A 70 -3.30 -9.43 -2.52
C ILE A 70 -1.90 -9.88 -2.09
N ARG A 71 -1.75 -10.55 -0.94
CA ARG A 71 -0.45 -11.13 -0.56
C ARG A 71 0.01 -12.18 -1.56
N THR A 72 -0.88 -13.11 -1.93
CA THR A 72 -0.55 -14.15 -2.90
C THR A 72 -0.12 -13.57 -4.24
N LEU A 73 -0.81 -12.55 -4.75
CA LEU A 73 -0.41 -11.87 -5.99
C LEU A 73 0.97 -11.21 -5.85
N LEU A 74 1.22 -10.50 -4.75
CA LEU A 74 2.51 -9.83 -4.53
C LEU A 74 3.67 -10.81 -4.39
N ASP A 75 3.44 -11.89 -3.64
CA ASP A 75 4.44 -12.94 -3.42
C ASP A 75 4.74 -13.67 -4.75
N ASP A 76 3.70 -13.98 -5.55
CA ASP A 76 3.80 -14.60 -6.88
C ASP A 76 4.53 -13.71 -7.91
N ALA A 77 4.42 -12.39 -7.76
CA ALA A 77 5.13 -11.42 -8.58
C ALA A 77 6.56 -11.10 -8.08
N GLY A 78 6.94 -11.58 -6.89
CA GLY A 78 8.22 -11.29 -6.27
C GLY A 78 8.39 -9.81 -5.88
N ILE A 79 7.29 -9.16 -5.48
CA ILE A 79 7.29 -7.74 -5.08
C ILE A 79 7.49 -7.62 -3.57
N ASP A 80 8.50 -6.83 -3.19
CA ASP A 80 8.82 -6.59 -1.79
C ASP A 80 7.82 -5.65 -1.11
N TYR A 81 7.31 -6.08 0.04
CA TYR A 81 6.46 -5.25 0.89
C TYR A 81 6.81 -5.46 2.37
N LEU A 82 6.60 -4.41 3.17
CA LEU A 82 6.71 -4.45 4.62
C LEU A 82 5.47 -5.11 5.24
N SER A 83 4.28 -4.79 4.74
CA SER A 83 3.04 -5.42 5.24
C SER A 83 1.86 -5.24 4.29
N VAL A 84 0.97 -6.24 4.28
CA VAL A 84 -0.40 -6.12 3.77
C VAL A 84 -1.37 -6.29 4.93
N THR A 85 -2.25 -5.31 5.15
CA THR A 85 -3.22 -5.33 6.24
C THR A 85 -4.62 -4.95 5.76
N GLY A 86 -5.65 -5.55 6.36
CA GLY A 86 -7.04 -5.32 6.00
C GLY A 86 -7.81 -4.64 7.14
N ARG A 87 -8.76 -3.78 6.78
CA ARG A 87 -9.68 -3.14 7.71
C ARG A 87 -11.08 -3.07 7.11
N THR A 88 -12.02 -3.71 7.79
CA THR A 88 -13.45 -3.51 7.55
C THR A 88 -13.92 -2.25 8.27
N LYS A 89 -14.70 -1.41 7.60
CA LYS A 89 -15.21 -0.18 8.20
C LYS A 89 -16.15 -0.50 9.36
N SER A 90 -16.05 0.21 10.48
CA SER A 90 -16.98 0.02 11.59
C SER A 90 -18.35 0.62 11.26
N VAL A 91 -19.42 0.07 11.83
CA VAL A 91 -20.79 0.59 11.63
C VAL A 91 -20.89 2.07 12.02
N ALA A 92 -20.24 2.48 13.11
CA ALA A 92 -20.19 3.88 13.53
C ALA A 92 -19.48 4.77 12.49
N SER A 93 -18.36 4.31 11.93
CA SER A 93 -17.62 5.07 10.90
C SER A 93 -18.40 5.14 9.58
N PHE A 94 -19.09 4.05 9.22
CA PHE A 94 -20.00 4.04 8.06
C PHE A 94 -21.14 5.03 8.27
N ALA A 95 -21.81 5.00 9.42
CA ALA A 95 -22.89 5.93 9.74
C ALA A 95 -22.43 7.39 9.71
N ALA A 96 -21.25 7.70 10.25
CA ALA A 96 -20.67 9.04 10.17
C ALA A 96 -20.43 9.49 8.73
N LYS A 97 -19.97 8.59 7.85
CA LYS A 97 -19.73 8.89 6.44
C LYS A 97 -21.03 9.02 5.65
N ALA A 98 -22.00 8.14 5.90
CA ALA A 98 -23.34 8.15 5.28
C ALA A 98 -24.14 9.42 5.63
N ASN A 99 -23.97 9.97 6.84
CA ASN A 99 -24.61 11.21 7.26
C ASN A 99 -23.84 12.48 6.82
N ARG A 100 -22.72 12.34 6.11
CA ARG A 100 -21.95 13.51 5.67
C ARG A 100 -22.77 14.32 4.67
N ALA A 101 -22.96 15.60 4.97
CA ALA A 101 -23.63 16.54 4.10
C ALA A 101 -22.71 17.73 3.77
N LEU A 102 -22.81 18.21 2.53
CA LEU A 102 -22.18 19.44 2.05
C LEU A 102 -23.28 20.32 1.44
N ASP A 103 -23.32 21.59 1.83
CA ASP A 103 -24.35 22.56 1.40
C ASP A 103 -25.79 22.05 1.57
N GLY A 104 -26.04 21.32 2.67
CA GLY A 104 -27.35 20.76 3.01
C GLY A 104 -27.77 19.52 2.21
N ARG A 105 -26.89 18.97 1.36
CA ARG A 105 -27.13 17.73 0.60
C ARG A 105 -26.22 16.62 1.06
N LEU A 106 -26.74 15.39 1.09
CA LEU A 106 -25.92 14.22 1.38
C LEU A 106 -24.83 14.07 0.32
N VAL A 107 -23.59 13.88 0.78
CA VAL A 107 -22.45 13.56 -0.09
C VAL A 107 -22.64 12.19 -0.73
N TYR A 108 -23.29 11.27 -0.01
CA TYR A 108 -23.62 9.92 -0.47
C TYR A 108 -25.13 9.70 -0.40
N PRO A 109 -25.90 10.05 -1.45
CA PRO A 109 -27.32 9.73 -1.53
C PRO A 109 -27.63 8.23 -1.44
N ASP A 110 -26.73 7.38 -1.94
CA ASP A 110 -26.75 5.93 -1.75
C ASP A 110 -25.46 5.46 -1.06
N PRO A 111 -25.42 5.48 0.28
CA PRO A 111 -24.20 5.16 1.02
C PRO A 111 -23.71 3.73 0.83
N LEU A 112 -24.60 2.76 0.54
CA LEU A 112 -24.18 1.35 0.41
C LEU A 112 -23.35 1.12 -0.85
N GLU A 113 -23.66 1.84 -1.94
CA GLU A 113 -22.88 1.75 -3.18
C GLU A 113 -21.73 2.76 -3.23
N GLN A 114 -21.93 3.98 -2.73
CA GLN A 114 -20.99 5.08 -2.94
C GLN A 114 -19.91 5.19 -1.85
N VAL A 115 -20.11 4.57 -0.70
CA VAL A 115 -19.04 4.44 0.30
C VAL A 115 -18.16 3.26 -0.11
N THR A 116 -17.11 3.55 -0.88
CA THR A 116 -16.24 2.54 -1.49
C THR A 116 -15.17 1.96 -0.55
N ASP A 117 -14.96 2.57 0.62
CA ASP A 117 -13.99 2.14 1.64
C ASP A 117 -14.64 1.27 2.74
N GLN A 118 -15.64 0.46 2.39
CA GLN A 118 -16.23 -0.53 3.29
C GLN A 118 -15.24 -1.64 3.62
N ILE A 119 -14.51 -2.11 2.60
CA ILE A 119 -13.34 -2.98 2.70
C ILE A 119 -12.13 -2.14 2.31
N GLY A 120 -11.20 -1.94 3.24
CA GLY A 120 -9.92 -1.30 2.98
C GLY A 120 -8.78 -2.30 3.11
N VAL A 121 -7.88 -2.33 2.12
CA VAL A 121 -6.59 -3.04 2.21
C VAL A 121 -5.48 -2.02 2.10
N ARG A 122 -4.41 -2.23 2.86
CA ARG A 122 -3.24 -1.37 2.86
C ARG A 122 -2.01 -2.21 2.57
N VAL A 123 -1.30 -1.84 1.51
CA VAL A 123 -0.01 -2.41 1.12
C VAL A 123 1.07 -1.38 1.42
N ILE A 124 2.00 -1.72 2.29
CA ILE A 124 3.14 -0.87 2.65
C ILE A 124 4.39 -1.44 2.02
N THR A 125 5.02 -0.68 1.13
CA THR A 125 6.28 -1.00 0.46
C THR A 125 7.46 -0.24 1.08
N TYR A 126 8.69 -0.52 0.65
CA TYR A 126 9.88 0.16 1.16
C TYR A 126 10.18 1.46 0.43
N VAL A 127 10.08 1.46 -0.90
CA VAL A 127 10.38 2.64 -1.73
C VAL A 127 9.29 2.92 -2.76
N HIS A 128 9.39 4.09 -3.39
CA HIS A 128 8.34 4.61 -4.26
C HIS A 128 8.12 3.79 -5.53
N SER A 129 9.17 3.25 -6.16
CA SER A 129 9.01 2.41 -7.37
C SER A 129 8.12 1.19 -7.13
N ASP A 130 8.16 0.64 -5.92
CA ASP A 130 7.41 -0.58 -5.57
C ASP A 130 5.92 -0.23 -5.44
N VAL A 131 5.59 1.03 -5.11
CA VAL A 131 4.19 1.50 -5.14
C VAL A 131 3.63 1.42 -6.56
N ALA A 132 4.43 1.81 -7.56
CA ALA A 132 4.05 1.67 -8.96
C ALA A 132 3.92 0.19 -9.32
N ALA A 133 4.94 -0.63 -9.06
CA ALA A 133 4.93 -2.07 -9.37
C ALA A 133 3.72 -2.81 -8.78
N VAL A 134 3.33 -2.50 -7.53
CA VAL A 134 2.11 -3.04 -6.91
C VAL A 134 0.86 -2.61 -7.67
N ALA A 135 0.75 -1.33 -8.03
CA ALA A 135 -0.43 -0.82 -8.72
C ALA A 135 -0.59 -1.45 -10.11
N GLU A 136 0.53 -1.65 -10.80
CA GLU A 136 0.60 -2.30 -12.11
C GLU A 136 0.20 -3.77 -12.02
N LEU A 137 0.76 -4.52 -11.07
CA LEU A 137 0.36 -5.90 -10.82
C LEU A 137 -1.14 -6.03 -10.56
N LEU A 138 -1.70 -5.18 -9.70
CA LEU A 138 -3.12 -5.24 -9.38
C LEU A 138 -3.99 -4.86 -10.57
N ASP A 139 -3.51 -4.03 -11.50
CA ASP A 139 -4.21 -3.69 -12.74
C ASP A 139 -4.17 -4.84 -13.77
N ASP A 140 -3.09 -5.63 -13.77
CA ASP A 140 -2.95 -6.81 -14.63
C ASP A 140 -3.77 -8.02 -14.13
N GLU A 141 -3.91 -8.17 -12.81
CA GLU A 141 -4.52 -9.35 -12.18
C GLU A 141 -5.97 -9.12 -11.70
N LEU A 142 -6.42 -7.86 -11.55
CA LEU A 142 -7.76 -7.52 -11.06
C LEU A 142 -8.46 -6.50 -11.97
N THR A 143 -9.77 -6.38 -11.82
CA THR A 143 -10.51 -5.29 -12.45
C THR A 143 -10.35 -4.00 -11.64
N ILE A 144 -9.70 -2.99 -12.23
CA ILE A 144 -9.63 -1.63 -11.68
C ILE A 144 -10.90 -0.84 -12.00
N LEU A 145 -11.57 -0.37 -10.95
CA LEU A 145 -12.79 0.45 -11.03
C LEU A 145 -12.50 1.95 -10.85
N ASP A 146 -11.44 2.29 -10.12
CA ASP A 146 -10.94 3.66 -9.92
C ASP A 146 -9.46 3.60 -9.54
N ASP A 147 -8.67 4.57 -10.01
CA ASP A 147 -7.24 4.67 -9.74
C ASP A 147 -6.86 6.13 -9.51
N ARG A 148 -6.40 6.42 -8.29
CA ARG A 148 -6.12 7.78 -7.83
C ARG A 148 -4.75 7.89 -7.20
N ASP A 149 -3.92 8.73 -7.78
CA ASP A 149 -2.66 9.15 -7.19
C ASP A 149 -2.82 10.44 -6.39
N LEU A 150 -2.93 10.29 -5.08
CA LEU A 150 -3.20 11.44 -4.21
C LEU A 150 -1.97 12.36 -4.06
N GLY A 151 -0.77 11.83 -4.30
CA GLY A 151 0.45 12.64 -4.37
C GLY A 151 0.41 13.56 -5.58
N GLU A 152 0.14 13.01 -6.76
CA GLU A 152 0.00 13.79 -7.98
C GLU A 152 -1.18 14.77 -7.94
N GLU A 153 -2.34 14.36 -7.43
CA GLU A 153 -3.50 15.24 -7.29
C GLU A 153 -3.18 16.45 -6.39
N THR A 154 -2.49 16.20 -5.27
CA THR A 154 -2.11 17.26 -4.33
C THR A 154 -1.10 18.20 -4.98
N ALA A 155 -0.10 17.65 -5.68
CA ALA A 155 0.90 18.42 -6.43
C ALA A 155 0.26 19.29 -7.53
N ARG A 156 -0.67 18.74 -8.32
CA ARG A 156 -1.44 19.47 -9.35
C ARG A 156 -2.26 20.62 -8.75
N ALA A 157 -2.75 20.45 -7.52
CA ALA A 157 -3.45 21.49 -6.77
C ALA A 157 -2.51 22.53 -6.13
N GLY A 158 -1.20 22.49 -6.42
CA GLY A 158 -0.20 23.41 -5.86
C GLY A 158 0.06 23.21 -4.37
N ARG A 159 -0.30 22.05 -3.83
CA ARG A 159 -0.06 21.66 -2.43
C ARG A 159 0.98 20.54 -2.41
N PHE A 160 1.75 20.45 -1.33
CA PHE A 160 2.57 19.28 -1.02
C PHE A 160 2.04 18.71 0.30
N GLY A 161 1.92 17.39 0.39
CA GLY A 161 1.27 16.77 1.54
C GLY A 161 1.09 15.27 1.36
N TYR A 162 -0.06 14.77 1.77
CA TYR A 162 -0.41 13.35 1.76
C TYR A 162 -0.20 12.68 0.40
N ALA A 163 0.62 11.64 0.36
CA ALA A 163 0.89 10.81 -0.82
C ALA A 163 0.45 9.37 -0.55
N SER A 164 -0.31 8.80 -1.49
CA SER A 164 -0.78 7.41 -1.49
C SER A 164 -1.42 7.12 -2.84
N ARG A 165 -1.20 5.91 -3.39
CA ARG A 165 -1.95 5.40 -4.53
C ARG A 165 -3.19 4.65 -4.03
N HIS A 166 -4.37 5.03 -4.51
CA HIS A 166 -5.66 4.46 -4.08
C HIS A 166 -6.31 3.78 -5.27
N LEU A 167 -6.47 2.46 -5.17
CA LEU A 167 -7.09 1.63 -6.19
C LEU A 167 -8.42 1.11 -5.65
N LEU A 168 -9.49 1.22 -6.43
CA LEU A 168 -10.73 0.51 -6.18
C LEU A 168 -10.76 -0.72 -7.09
N VAL A 169 -10.71 -1.91 -6.49
CA VAL A 169 -10.55 -3.16 -7.24
C VAL A 169 -11.74 -4.10 -7.03
N ARG A 170 -11.95 -4.97 -8.02
CA ARG A 170 -12.84 -6.12 -7.96
C ARG A 170 -12.14 -7.34 -8.57
N THR A 171 -12.40 -8.51 -8.00
CA THR A 171 -11.96 -9.79 -8.56
C THR A 171 -13.15 -10.52 -9.17
N ASP A 172 -12.89 -11.23 -10.26
CA ASP A 172 -13.85 -12.15 -10.88
C ASP A 172 -13.55 -13.63 -10.50
N ALA A 173 -12.55 -13.87 -9.63
CA ALA A 173 -12.12 -15.19 -9.15
C ALA A 173 -13.08 -15.81 -8.12
N ALA A 174 -14.31 -16.09 -8.54
CA ALA A 174 -15.39 -16.55 -7.67
C ALA A 174 -15.19 -17.96 -7.08
N GLU A 175 -14.44 -18.83 -7.76
CA GLU A 175 -14.24 -20.23 -7.34
C GLU A 175 -13.23 -20.36 -6.20
N GLU A 176 -12.14 -19.60 -6.27
CA GLU A 176 -11.06 -19.62 -5.27
C GLU A 176 -11.38 -18.74 -4.06
N HIS A 177 -12.15 -17.68 -4.28
CA HIS A 177 -12.47 -16.66 -3.29
C HIS A 177 -13.97 -16.33 -3.28
N PRO A 178 -14.84 -17.28 -2.89
CA PRO A 178 -16.29 -17.08 -2.89
C PRO A 178 -16.75 -15.93 -1.99
N GLU A 179 -16.00 -15.62 -0.93
CA GLU A 179 -16.25 -14.49 -0.04
C GLU A 179 -16.02 -13.11 -0.68
N LEU A 180 -15.32 -13.05 -1.83
CA LEU A 180 -15.02 -11.81 -2.55
C LEU A 180 -16.03 -11.50 -3.66
N VAL A 181 -16.91 -12.45 -3.97
CA VAL A 181 -17.86 -12.33 -5.08
C VAL A 181 -18.78 -11.12 -4.88
N GLY A 182 -18.71 -10.18 -5.83
CA GLY A 182 -19.51 -8.95 -5.82
C GLY A 182 -19.01 -7.88 -4.84
N GLU A 183 -17.96 -8.15 -4.06
CA GLU A 183 -17.38 -7.20 -3.13
C GLU A 183 -16.23 -6.41 -3.79
N ARG A 184 -16.14 -5.13 -3.44
CA ARG A 184 -15.09 -4.21 -3.91
C ARG A 184 -14.14 -3.91 -2.76
N ALA A 185 -12.86 -3.79 -3.04
CA ALA A 185 -11.87 -3.36 -2.05
C ALA A 185 -11.20 -2.04 -2.46
N SER A 186 -11.03 -1.14 -1.50
CA SER A 186 -10.17 0.03 -1.64
C SER A 186 -8.76 -0.33 -1.15
N VAL A 187 -7.85 -0.53 -2.10
CA VAL A 187 -6.44 -0.84 -1.83
C VAL A 187 -5.64 0.46 -1.79
N GLN A 188 -4.90 0.66 -0.71
CA GLN A 188 -4.05 1.84 -0.51
C GLN A 188 -2.59 1.39 -0.49
N VAL A 189 -1.85 1.80 -1.50
CA VAL A 189 -0.43 1.47 -1.65
C VAL A 189 0.41 2.67 -1.26
N ARG A 190 1.40 2.46 -0.39
CA ARG A 190 2.27 3.51 0.17
C ARG A 190 3.65 2.98 0.52
N THR A 191 4.65 3.86 0.54
CA THR A 191 5.92 3.55 1.20
C THR A 191 5.78 3.55 2.72
N VAL A 192 6.75 2.96 3.42
CA VAL A 192 6.83 2.97 4.89
C VAL A 192 6.85 4.39 5.45
N LEU A 193 7.55 5.32 4.78
CA LEU A 193 7.64 6.71 5.23
C LEU A 193 6.32 7.46 5.00
N GLN A 194 5.68 7.26 3.83
CA GLN A 194 4.34 7.80 3.56
C GLN A 194 3.30 7.28 4.56
N HIS A 195 3.40 6.00 4.94
CA HIS A 195 2.55 5.41 5.96
C HIS A 195 2.76 6.06 7.33
N ALA A 196 4.01 6.20 7.78
CA ALA A 196 4.35 6.83 9.05
C ALA A 196 3.84 8.28 9.13
N TRP A 197 4.02 9.06 8.05
CA TRP A 197 3.49 10.42 7.98
C TRP A 197 1.97 10.47 8.14
N ALA A 198 1.27 9.60 7.40
CA ALA A 198 -0.18 9.61 7.36
C ALA A 198 -0.82 9.12 8.67
N GLU A 199 -0.22 8.14 9.35
CA GLU A 199 -0.70 7.71 10.66
C GLU A 199 -0.50 8.83 11.70
N PHE A 200 0.63 9.53 11.67
CA PHE A 200 0.88 10.66 12.56
C PHE A 200 -0.07 11.83 12.29
N GLU A 201 -0.27 12.18 11.02
CA GLU A 201 -1.19 13.25 10.61
C GLU A 201 -2.65 12.94 10.98
N HIS A 202 -3.09 11.72 10.70
CA HIS A 202 -4.42 11.24 11.05
C HIS A 202 -4.65 11.30 12.57
N ASP A 203 -3.69 10.83 13.37
CA ASP A 203 -3.82 10.85 14.83
C ASP A 203 -3.93 12.27 15.39
N ILE A 204 -3.11 13.21 14.90
CA ILE A 204 -3.18 14.61 15.33
C ILE A 204 -4.50 15.27 14.91
N ARG A 205 -4.96 15.05 13.68
CA ARG A 205 -6.20 15.68 13.18
C ARG A 205 -7.47 15.05 13.76
N TYR A 206 -7.47 13.74 14.00
CA TYR A 206 -8.66 13.03 14.46
C TYR A 206 -8.79 13.02 15.99
N LYS A 207 -7.67 12.93 16.73
CA LYS A 207 -7.67 12.90 18.20
C LYS A 207 -7.34 14.26 18.83
N GLY A 208 -6.79 15.20 18.07
CA GLY A 208 -6.41 16.52 18.57
C GLY A 208 -7.53 17.54 18.46
N ASN A 209 -7.88 18.19 19.56
CA ASN A 209 -8.51 19.52 19.51
C ASN A 209 -7.42 20.53 19.13
N VAL A 210 -7.12 20.61 17.83
CA VAL A 210 -6.14 21.57 17.31
C VAL A 210 -6.72 22.99 17.45
N PRO A 211 -6.09 23.89 18.23
CA PRO A 211 -6.51 25.28 18.29
C PRO A 211 -6.46 25.95 16.91
N GLU A 212 -7.46 26.76 16.56
CA GLU A 212 -7.54 27.43 15.25
C GLU A 212 -6.29 28.28 14.94
N ASP A 213 -5.69 28.90 15.96
CA ASP A 213 -4.48 29.71 15.84
C ASP A 213 -3.21 28.89 15.57
N ALA A 214 -3.22 27.59 15.85
CA ALA A 214 -2.12 26.66 15.57
C ALA A 214 -2.27 25.91 14.23
N ALA A 215 -3.46 25.91 13.62
CA ALA A 215 -3.76 25.10 12.44
C ALA A 215 -2.84 25.40 11.25
N ALA A 216 -2.63 26.68 10.94
CA ALA A 216 -1.78 27.09 9.81
C ALA A 216 -0.30 26.71 9.99
N ASP A 217 0.24 26.82 11.22
CA ASP A 217 1.61 26.38 11.51
C ASP A 217 1.75 24.85 11.40
N LEU A 218 0.74 24.11 11.87
CA LEU A 218 0.71 22.66 11.75
C LEU A 218 0.65 22.20 10.29
N ASP A 219 -0.22 22.79 9.48
CA ASP A 219 -0.32 22.47 8.05
C ASP A 219 1.03 22.71 7.34
N ARG A 220 1.71 23.82 7.66
CA ARG A 220 3.05 24.10 7.15
C ARG A 220 4.07 23.04 7.61
N ARG A 221 4.03 22.60 8.87
CA ARG A 221 4.95 21.55 9.37
C ARG A 221 4.71 20.20 8.71
N PHE A 222 3.45 19.81 8.54
CA PHE A 222 3.07 18.59 7.82
C PHE A 222 3.56 18.61 6.37
N THR A 223 3.41 19.76 5.70
CA THR A 223 3.94 19.97 4.33
C THR A 223 5.46 19.81 4.28
N LEU A 224 6.19 20.41 5.22
CA LEU A 224 7.65 20.28 5.29
C LEU A 224 8.09 18.83 5.58
N ALA A 225 7.38 18.15 6.48
CA ALA A 225 7.64 16.74 6.78
C ALA A 225 7.39 15.83 5.57
N ALA A 226 6.34 16.09 4.78
CA ALA A 226 6.07 15.36 3.55
C ALA A 226 7.21 15.52 2.54
N GLY A 227 7.74 16.75 2.38
CA GLY A 227 8.90 17.00 1.50
C GLY A 227 10.19 16.31 1.95
N LEU A 228 10.44 16.22 3.27
CA LEU A 228 11.59 15.49 3.81
C LEU A 228 11.49 13.98 3.56
N ILE A 229 10.28 13.43 3.71
CA ILE A 229 10.00 12.01 3.46
C ILE A 229 10.17 11.66 1.99
N GLU A 230 9.63 12.49 1.11
CA GLU A 230 9.81 12.35 -0.34
C GLU A 230 11.30 12.36 -0.73
N LEU A 231 12.09 13.24 -0.13
CA LEU A 231 13.54 13.25 -0.36
C LEU A 231 14.20 11.95 0.15
N ALA A 232 13.83 11.49 1.34
CA ALA A 232 14.37 10.26 1.91
C ALA A 232 14.02 9.01 1.06
N ASP A 233 12.78 8.91 0.56
CA ASP A 233 12.35 7.82 -0.33
C ASP A 233 13.19 7.79 -1.63
N ARG A 234 13.54 8.96 -2.19
CA ARG A 234 14.45 9.03 -3.36
C ARG A 234 15.88 8.61 -3.06
N GLU A 235 16.40 8.98 -1.89
CA GLU A 235 17.73 8.53 -1.46
C GLU A 235 17.76 7.01 -1.24
N PHE A 236 16.70 6.42 -0.68
CA PHE A 236 16.58 4.96 -0.56
C PHE A 236 16.51 4.26 -1.91
N ALA A 237 15.75 4.80 -2.86
CA ALA A 237 15.73 4.29 -4.24
C ALA A 237 17.13 4.35 -4.88
N THR A 238 17.83 5.49 -4.74
CA THR A 238 19.19 5.67 -5.27
C THR A 238 20.20 4.71 -4.63
N ILE A 239 20.11 4.48 -3.31
CA ILE A 239 20.96 3.50 -2.62
C ILE A 239 20.73 2.11 -3.19
N ARG A 240 19.46 1.72 -3.37
CA ARG A 240 19.09 0.43 -3.94
C ARG A 240 19.62 0.27 -5.36
N GLU A 241 19.41 1.26 -6.23
CA GLU A 241 19.93 1.28 -7.61
C GLU A 241 21.47 1.16 -7.65
N ARG A 242 22.17 1.79 -6.71
CA ARG A 242 23.64 1.68 -6.63
C ARG A 242 24.09 0.29 -6.18
N ILE A 243 23.38 -0.33 -5.24
CA ILE A 243 23.67 -1.71 -4.83
C ILE A 243 23.41 -2.65 -6.02
N GLN A 244 22.33 -2.43 -6.78
CA GLN A 244 22.01 -3.17 -8.01
C GLN A 244 23.13 -3.02 -9.06
N ALA A 245 23.60 -1.81 -9.33
CA ALA A 245 24.68 -1.57 -10.29
C ALA A 245 26.06 -2.05 -9.81
N ALA A 246 26.26 -2.13 -8.49
CA ALA A 246 27.50 -2.58 -7.86
C ALA A 246 27.51 -4.08 -7.54
N ALA A 247 26.61 -4.87 -8.13
CA ALA A 247 26.67 -6.32 -8.15
C ALA A 247 27.34 -6.91 -9.42
N PRO A 248 28.58 -6.52 -9.82
CA PRO A 248 29.31 -7.30 -10.81
C PRO A 248 29.89 -8.57 -10.15
N GLY A 249 29.55 -9.71 -10.73
CA GLY A 249 30.08 -11.07 -10.50
C GLY A 249 31.02 -11.26 -9.32
N SER A 250 30.46 -11.69 -8.17
CA SER A 250 31.26 -12.53 -7.29
C SER A 250 31.26 -13.92 -7.90
N THR A 251 32.42 -14.33 -8.41
CA THR A 251 32.78 -15.74 -8.58
C THR A 251 32.59 -16.44 -7.23
N ALA A 252 31.36 -16.87 -6.93
CA ALA A 252 31.11 -17.79 -5.84
C ALA A 252 31.62 -19.15 -6.31
N GLU A 253 32.52 -19.73 -5.53
CA GLU A 253 33.10 -21.04 -5.79
C GLU A 253 31.97 -22.07 -5.96
N ALA A 254 32.00 -22.75 -7.11
CA ALA A 254 31.10 -23.83 -7.51
C ALA A 254 31.28 -25.07 -6.60
N ASP A 255 30.81 -24.98 -5.36
CA ASP A 255 30.83 -26.07 -4.38
C ASP A 255 29.46 -26.28 -3.71
N ALA A 256 28.39 -25.75 -4.31
CA ALA A 256 27.02 -26.13 -3.98
C ALA A 256 26.47 -27.00 -5.12
N ASP A 257 25.92 -28.16 -4.77
CA ASP A 257 25.16 -29.04 -5.71
C ASP A 257 23.83 -28.39 -6.17
N HIS A 258 23.60 -27.10 -5.91
CA HIS A 258 22.38 -26.36 -6.23
C HIS A 258 22.64 -24.85 -6.27
N ILE A 259 21.86 -24.14 -7.08
CA ILE A 259 21.86 -22.68 -7.15
C ILE A 259 21.32 -22.11 -5.83
N VAL A 260 22.04 -21.15 -5.23
CA VAL A 260 21.57 -20.41 -4.04
C VAL A 260 20.96 -19.06 -4.43
N GLY A 261 20.06 -18.50 -3.62
CA GLY A 261 19.34 -17.27 -4.00
C GLY A 261 20.23 -16.07 -4.31
N GLN A 262 21.37 -15.92 -3.63
CA GLN A 262 22.34 -14.84 -3.94
C GLN A 262 23.02 -15.02 -5.31
N GLU A 263 23.34 -16.26 -5.67
CA GLU A 263 23.93 -16.60 -6.96
C GLU A 263 22.90 -16.38 -8.07
N LEU A 264 21.66 -16.83 -7.85
CA LEU A 264 20.55 -16.62 -8.78
C LEU A 264 20.23 -15.14 -8.99
N ALA A 265 20.21 -14.35 -7.92
CA ALA A 265 20.00 -12.91 -8.00
C ALA A 265 21.07 -12.23 -8.87
N THR A 266 22.32 -12.66 -8.73
CA THR A 266 23.45 -12.14 -9.53
C THR A 266 23.30 -12.52 -11.00
N PHE A 267 22.98 -13.78 -11.28
CA PHE A 267 22.74 -14.26 -12.64
C PHE A 267 21.60 -13.50 -13.32
N LEU A 268 20.44 -13.41 -12.65
CA LEU A 268 19.25 -12.76 -13.20
C LEU A 268 19.44 -11.25 -13.39
N ALA A 269 20.23 -10.58 -12.54
CA ALA A 269 20.57 -9.18 -12.74
C ALA A 269 21.41 -8.95 -14.02
N GLY A 270 22.23 -9.92 -14.40
CA GLY A 270 22.96 -9.92 -15.67
C GLY A 270 22.05 -10.24 -16.87
N HIS A 271 21.23 -11.29 -16.74
CA HIS A 271 20.37 -11.79 -17.81
C HIS A 271 19.19 -10.84 -18.12
N TYR A 272 18.57 -10.25 -17.09
CA TYR A 272 17.48 -9.28 -17.18
C TYR A 272 17.94 -7.91 -16.66
N SER A 273 18.90 -7.30 -17.34
CA SER A 273 19.51 -6.02 -16.92
C SER A 273 18.55 -4.83 -16.78
N ASP A 274 17.36 -4.92 -17.37
CA ASP A 274 16.28 -3.93 -17.29
C ASP A 274 15.23 -4.24 -16.22
N ALA A 275 15.32 -5.41 -15.56
CA ALA A 275 14.36 -5.83 -14.56
C ALA A 275 14.75 -5.37 -13.15
N GLY A 276 13.75 -5.01 -12.35
CA GLY A 276 13.94 -4.68 -10.94
C GLY A 276 14.36 -5.90 -10.10
N TRP A 277 15.05 -5.64 -8.98
CA TRP A 277 15.37 -6.66 -7.97
C TRP A 277 14.15 -7.05 -7.14
N SER A 278 14.07 -8.34 -6.81
CA SER A 278 13.22 -8.90 -5.75
C SER A 278 14.00 -9.12 -4.44
N HIS A 279 13.33 -9.39 -3.32
CA HIS A 279 13.97 -9.80 -2.07
C HIS A 279 14.78 -11.09 -2.23
N THR A 280 15.78 -11.29 -1.36
CA THR A 280 16.56 -12.54 -1.27
C THR A 280 15.66 -13.77 -1.14
N ASP A 281 14.60 -13.65 -0.34
CA ASP A 281 13.65 -14.73 -0.06
C ASP A 281 12.93 -15.22 -1.33
N HIS A 282 12.66 -14.33 -2.29
CA HIS A 282 12.06 -14.71 -3.57
C HIS A 282 13.06 -15.48 -4.45
N TYR A 283 14.34 -15.10 -4.41
CA TYR A 283 15.39 -15.84 -5.10
C TYR A 283 15.65 -17.20 -4.46
N ASP A 284 15.64 -17.29 -3.13
CA ASP A 284 15.76 -18.57 -2.42
C ASP A 284 14.59 -19.50 -2.73
N TRP A 285 13.37 -18.96 -2.80
CA TRP A 285 12.19 -19.73 -3.15
C TRP A 285 12.24 -20.28 -4.59
N ILE A 286 12.52 -19.42 -5.58
CA ILE A 286 12.58 -19.88 -6.99
C ILE A 286 13.81 -20.76 -7.25
N ALA A 287 14.92 -20.57 -6.51
CA ALA A 287 16.03 -21.51 -6.51
C ALA A 287 15.62 -22.92 -6.01
N GLY A 288 14.72 -23.00 -5.03
CA GLY A 288 14.11 -24.27 -4.62
C GLY A 288 13.32 -24.94 -5.74
N LEU A 289 12.59 -24.17 -6.56
CA LEU A 289 11.88 -24.71 -7.73
C LEU A 289 12.84 -25.20 -8.82
N LEU A 290 13.95 -24.49 -9.04
CA LEU A 290 15.00 -24.93 -9.97
C LEU A 290 15.58 -26.29 -9.54
N ALA A 291 15.84 -26.48 -8.24
CA ALA A 291 16.28 -27.76 -7.70
C ALA A 291 15.22 -28.88 -7.88
N GLU A 292 13.92 -28.59 -7.70
CA GLU A 292 12.85 -29.57 -7.98
C GLU A 292 12.79 -30.00 -9.46
N LEU A 293 13.20 -29.10 -10.37
CA LEU A 293 13.32 -29.37 -11.81
C LEU A 293 14.65 -30.06 -12.19
N GLY A 294 15.58 -30.20 -11.25
CA GLY A 294 16.94 -30.72 -11.49
C GLY A 294 17.85 -29.74 -12.22
N ILE A 295 17.63 -28.44 -12.04
CA ILE A 295 18.49 -27.37 -12.55
C ILE A 295 19.43 -26.95 -11.42
N ASP A 296 20.61 -27.56 -11.42
CA ASP A 296 21.54 -27.51 -10.29
C ASP A 296 22.64 -26.44 -10.46
N SER A 297 22.80 -25.89 -11.66
CA SER A 297 23.83 -24.88 -11.96
C SER A 297 23.30 -23.69 -12.77
N VAL A 298 23.97 -22.54 -12.62
CA VAL A 298 23.67 -21.33 -13.41
C VAL A 298 23.89 -21.55 -14.91
N ASP A 299 24.87 -22.38 -15.28
CA ASP A 299 25.12 -22.72 -16.69
C ASP A 299 23.95 -23.51 -17.29
N ASP A 300 23.41 -24.50 -16.57
CA ASP A 300 22.21 -25.25 -17.00
C ASP A 300 21.00 -24.32 -17.15
N LEU A 301 20.86 -23.35 -16.24
CA LEU A 301 19.80 -22.35 -16.29
C LEU A 301 19.96 -21.40 -17.49
N ASP A 302 21.18 -20.96 -17.81
CA ASP A 302 21.42 -20.06 -18.95
C ASP A 302 21.15 -20.75 -20.30
N ASP A 303 21.59 -22.00 -20.44
CA ASP A 303 21.28 -22.84 -21.60
C ASP A 303 19.76 -23.02 -21.76
N LEU A 304 19.06 -23.24 -20.64
CA LEU A 304 17.61 -23.38 -20.61
C LEU A 304 16.90 -22.08 -21.02
N LEU A 305 17.27 -20.94 -20.45
CA LEU A 305 16.67 -19.64 -20.77
C LEU A 305 16.94 -19.22 -22.22
N THR A 306 18.10 -19.58 -22.76
CA THR A 306 18.43 -19.33 -24.18
C THR A 306 17.54 -20.14 -25.13
N SER A 307 16.92 -21.23 -24.66
CA SER A 307 16.01 -22.06 -25.47
C SER A 307 14.62 -21.46 -25.68
N VAL A 308 14.24 -20.43 -24.90
CA VAL A 308 12.92 -19.79 -24.97
C VAL A 308 13.00 -18.36 -25.52
N ASP A 309 12.03 -17.97 -26.35
CA ASP A 309 11.88 -16.58 -26.78
C ASP A 309 11.25 -15.76 -25.65
N ALA A 310 12.09 -15.15 -24.81
CA ALA A 310 11.67 -14.34 -23.68
C ALA A 310 10.77 -13.17 -24.10
N ASP A 311 11.02 -12.55 -25.26
CA ASP A 311 10.19 -11.46 -25.76
C ASP A 311 8.79 -11.98 -26.16
N ALA A 312 8.69 -13.18 -26.72
CA ALA A 312 7.40 -13.81 -27.01
C ALA A 312 6.61 -14.13 -25.74
N VAL A 313 7.29 -14.64 -24.70
CA VAL A 313 6.68 -14.90 -23.39
C VAL A 313 6.10 -13.60 -22.81
N ILE A 314 6.89 -12.53 -22.77
CA ILE A 314 6.45 -11.22 -22.27
C ILE A 314 5.27 -10.69 -23.09
N ARG A 315 5.33 -10.76 -24.43
CA ARG A 315 4.23 -10.34 -25.31
C ARG A 315 2.94 -11.10 -25.02
N ARG A 316 3.01 -12.40 -24.77
CA ARG A 316 1.82 -13.22 -24.47
C ARG A 316 1.25 -12.98 -23.08
N MET A 317 2.10 -12.72 -22.10
CA MET A 317 1.61 -12.33 -20.78
C MET A 317 0.87 -11.00 -20.81
N GLY A 318 1.23 -10.12 -21.75
CA GLY A 318 0.51 -8.88 -22.00
C GLY A 318 0.67 -7.85 -20.88
N TYR A 319 1.79 -7.93 -20.14
CA TYR A 319 2.08 -7.01 -19.04
C TYR A 319 2.05 -5.57 -19.54
N ARG A 320 1.37 -4.69 -18.79
CA ARG A 320 1.36 -3.26 -19.12
C ARG A 320 2.75 -2.61 -18.88
N TYR A 321 3.55 -3.20 -18.00
CA TYR A 321 4.87 -2.73 -17.60
C TYR A 321 5.88 -3.89 -17.53
N PRO A 322 7.20 -3.61 -17.55
CA PRO A 322 8.20 -4.67 -17.54
C PRO A 322 8.17 -5.48 -16.24
N ALA A 323 7.92 -6.79 -16.34
CA ALA A 323 7.94 -7.69 -15.19
C ALA A 323 9.32 -7.74 -14.52
N GLY A 324 9.34 -8.00 -13.21
CA GLY A 324 10.57 -8.20 -12.42
C GLY A 324 11.34 -9.48 -12.82
N ALA A 325 12.60 -9.58 -12.40
CA ALA A 325 13.49 -10.64 -12.88
C ALA A 325 13.01 -12.04 -12.47
N VAL A 326 12.54 -12.19 -11.22
CA VAL A 326 11.97 -13.44 -10.71
C VAL A 326 10.72 -13.83 -11.50
N ARG A 327 9.83 -12.87 -11.79
CA ARG A 327 8.62 -13.12 -12.58
C ARG A 327 8.94 -13.55 -14.02
N ARG A 328 9.94 -12.94 -14.65
CA ARG A 328 10.36 -13.34 -16.01
C ARG A 328 10.96 -14.75 -16.02
N LEU A 329 11.81 -15.07 -15.04
CA LEU A 329 12.29 -16.45 -14.86
C LEU A 329 11.12 -17.42 -14.67
N ASP A 330 10.17 -17.06 -13.81
CA ASP A 330 9.00 -17.86 -13.50
C ASP A 330 8.13 -18.14 -14.75
N ASP A 331 7.91 -17.12 -15.57
CA ASP A 331 7.17 -17.24 -16.84
C ASP A 331 7.93 -18.05 -17.89
N ALA A 332 9.27 -17.92 -17.94
CA ALA A 332 10.11 -18.72 -18.81
C ALA A 332 10.07 -20.21 -18.43
N LEU A 333 10.22 -20.52 -17.13
CA LEU A 333 10.10 -21.89 -16.63
C LEU A 333 8.71 -22.47 -16.91
N LEU A 334 7.65 -21.67 -16.72
CA LEU A 334 6.29 -22.07 -17.07
C LEU A 334 6.12 -22.34 -18.57
N ALA A 335 6.71 -21.50 -19.43
CA ALA A 335 6.66 -21.68 -20.88
C ALA A 335 7.40 -22.96 -21.33
N ILE A 336 8.49 -23.32 -20.66
CA ILE A 336 9.33 -24.47 -21.02
C ILE A 336 8.71 -25.78 -20.50
N PHE A 337 8.35 -25.83 -19.22
CA PHE A 337 7.94 -27.06 -18.54
C PHE A 337 6.41 -27.24 -18.49
N GLY A 338 5.62 -26.19 -18.76
CA GLY A 338 4.16 -26.26 -18.80
C GLY A 338 3.56 -26.88 -17.54
N GLU A 339 2.72 -27.90 -17.72
CA GLU A 339 2.05 -28.60 -16.60
C GLU A 339 3.02 -29.22 -15.59
N GLN A 340 4.23 -29.64 -15.99
CA GLN A 340 5.22 -30.15 -15.04
C GLN A 340 5.56 -29.07 -14.01
N TYR A 341 5.74 -27.82 -14.46
CA TYR A 341 6.00 -26.68 -13.58
C TYR A 341 4.83 -26.39 -12.65
N VAL A 342 3.61 -26.43 -13.18
CA VAL A 342 2.37 -26.21 -12.41
C VAL A 342 2.25 -27.19 -11.25
N THR A 343 2.69 -28.44 -11.44
CA THR A 343 2.54 -29.53 -10.47
C THR A 343 3.68 -29.66 -9.45
N LEU A 344 4.70 -28.80 -9.50
CA LEU A 344 5.79 -28.81 -8.50
C LEU A 344 5.26 -28.62 -7.08
N GLU A 345 5.93 -29.21 -6.10
CA GLU A 345 5.50 -29.15 -4.69
C GLU A 345 5.55 -27.70 -4.19
N GLY A 346 6.63 -26.98 -4.52
CA GLY A 346 6.78 -25.56 -4.22
C GLY A 346 5.72 -24.65 -4.87
N ASN A 347 5.04 -25.11 -5.93
CA ASN A 347 3.98 -24.39 -6.63
C ASN A 347 2.55 -24.73 -6.17
N SER A 348 2.39 -25.68 -5.23
CA SER A 348 1.09 -26.18 -4.78
C SER A 348 0.09 -25.10 -4.33
N HIS A 349 0.58 -23.99 -3.77
CA HIS A 349 -0.22 -22.89 -3.25
C HIS A 349 -0.67 -21.87 -4.33
N ARG A 350 -0.13 -21.94 -5.55
CA ARG A 350 -0.35 -20.99 -6.65
C ARG A 350 -0.70 -21.65 -7.98
N VAL A 351 -1.13 -22.92 -7.94
CA VAL A 351 -1.60 -23.69 -9.11
C VAL A 351 -2.63 -22.92 -9.95
N PRO A 352 -3.66 -22.26 -9.38
CA PRO A 352 -4.64 -21.56 -10.20
C PRO A 352 -4.06 -20.38 -10.99
N LEU A 353 -3.22 -19.56 -10.34
CA LEU A 353 -2.51 -18.45 -10.99
C LEU A 353 -1.60 -18.95 -12.12
N LEU A 354 -0.87 -20.04 -11.87
CA LEU A 354 -0.01 -20.66 -12.87
C LEU A 354 -0.79 -21.21 -14.07
N ARG A 355 -1.97 -21.79 -13.84
CA ARG A 355 -2.84 -22.27 -14.92
C ARG A 355 -3.38 -21.13 -15.77
N ALA A 356 -3.82 -20.04 -15.13
CA ALA A 356 -4.27 -18.85 -15.85
C ALA A 356 -3.15 -18.27 -16.75
N ARG A 357 -1.92 -18.24 -16.25
CA ARG A 357 -0.73 -17.84 -17.04
C ARG A 357 -0.39 -18.82 -18.15
N LEU A 358 -0.44 -20.12 -17.87
CA LEU A 358 -0.18 -21.15 -18.88
C LEU A 358 -1.19 -21.09 -20.02
N GLU A 359 -2.45 -20.80 -19.71
CA GLU A 359 -3.50 -20.57 -20.71
C GLU A 359 -3.15 -19.36 -21.60
N LYS A 360 -2.72 -18.23 -21.01
CA LYS A 360 -2.22 -17.07 -21.79
C LYS A 360 -1.06 -17.45 -22.73
N LEU A 361 -0.11 -18.26 -22.26
CA LEU A 361 1.06 -18.69 -23.05
C LEU A 361 0.72 -19.66 -24.19
N THR A 362 -0.31 -20.48 -24.01
CA THR A 362 -0.68 -21.56 -24.95
C THR A 362 -1.81 -21.18 -25.90
N THR A 363 -2.53 -20.10 -25.62
CA THR A 363 -3.60 -19.59 -26.50
C THR A 363 -3.00 -19.11 -27.84
N PRO A 364 -3.49 -19.60 -29.00
CA PRO A 364 -3.00 -19.16 -30.31
C PRO A 364 -3.26 -17.66 -30.54
N GLU A 365 -2.28 -16.96 -31.10
CA GLU A 365 -2.44 -15.57 -31.53
C GLU A 365 -3.51 -15.50 -32.63
N GLY A 366 -4.62 -14.81 -32.35
CA GLY A 366 -5.78 -14.67 -33.24
C GLY A 366 -5.62 -13.61 -34.33
#